data_AF-C6LKF6-F1
#
_entry.id   AF-C6LKF6-F1
#
_cell.length_a   1.000
_cell.length_b   1.000
_cell.length_c   1.000
_cell.angle_alpha   90.00
_cell.angle_beta   90.00
_cell.angle_gamma   90.00
#
_symmetry.space_group_name_H-M   'P 1'
#
loop_
_entity.id
_entity.type
_entity.pdbx_description
1 polymer ?
#
loop_
_entity_poly.entity_id
_entity_poly.type
_entity_poly.pdbx_seq_one_letter_code
_entity_poly.pdbx_strand_id
1 'polypeptide(L)'
;MVICGFDQYRKKKYRYTFCNTCREVSGLELGDECTKIILNTKGENDSEVEQPLVDFLHYVENSSPKNVPEDCDERLLHLHRIVEQIKANEQMGVTYMKMEERDRQIKEEGREEGERSKLLSQIQKKLGKGMTIEEIAEALEEEPAVIKELMGSL
;
A
#
# COMPACT_ATOMS: atom_id res chain seq x y z
N MET A 1 2.46 28.72 -1.65
CA MET A 1 1.23 28.16 -2.24
C MET A 1 0.86 26.89 -1.49
N VAL A 2 -0.43 26.62 -1.29
CA VAL A 2 -0.94 25.39 -0.65
C VAL A 2 -2.05 24.80 -1.54
N ILE A 3 -2.16 23.48 -1.61
CA ILE A 3 -3.28 22.78 -2.27
C ILE A 3 -4.04 22.03 -1.18
N CYS A 4 -5.36 22.23 -1.11
CA CYS A 4 -6.25 21.64 -0.12
C CYS A 4 -7.24 20.69 -0.79
N GLY A 5 -7.38 19.48 -0.24
CA GLY A 5 -8.41 18.50 -0.61
C GLY A 5 -9.83 18.86 -0.14
N PHE A 6 -10.00 20.06 0.42
CA PHE A 6 -11.25 20.56 1.00
C PHE A 6 -11.34 22.08 0.85
N ASP A 7 -12.58 22.60 0.81
CA ASP A 7 -12.82 24.03 0.73
C ASP A 7 -12.64 24.69 2.12
N GLN A 8 -11.44 25.23 2.33
CA GLN A 8 -11.05 25.90 3.58
C GLN A 8 -11.91 27.12 3.91
N TYR A 9 -12.42 27.84 2.89
CA TYR A 9 -13.12 29.12 3.09
C TYR A 9 -14.62 29.04 2.82
N ARG A 10 -15.12 27.87 2.39
CA ARG A 10 -16.54 27.60 2.11
C ARG A 10 -17.13 28.55 1.08
N LYS A 11 -16.33 28.92 0.07
CA LYS A 11 -16.74 29.80 -1.04
C LYS A 11 -16.77 29.09 -2.39
N LYS A 12 -16.46 27.80 -2.43
CA LYS A 12 -16.50 26.93 -3.61
C LYS A 12 -15.65 27.46 -4.76
N LYS A 13 -14.51 28.09 -4.43
CA LYS A 13 -13.56 28.61 -5.43
C LYS A 13 -12.38 27.65 -5.56
N TYR A 14 -11.88 27.46 -6.78
CA TYR A 14 -10.66 26.69 -7.05
C TYR A 14 -9.38 27.41 -6.57
N ARG A 15 -9.38 28.74 -6.54
CA ARG A 15 -8.22 29.57 -6.19
C ARG A 15 -8.60 30.72 -5.25
N TYR A 16 -7.86 30.82 -4.16
CA TYR A 16 -7.90 31.95 -3.24
C TYR A 16 -6.55 32.66 -3.24
N THR A 17 -6.55 33.94 -3.56
CA THR A 17 -5.35 34.78 -3.57
C THR A 17 -5.47 35.82 -2.47
N PHE A 18 -4.46 35.89 -1.61
CA PHE A 18 -4.39 36.83 -0.51
C PHE A 18 -3.14 37.71 -0.64
N CYS A 19 -3.33 39.02 -0.49
CA CYS A 19 -2.30 40.03 -0.36
C CYS A 19 -2.45 40.75 1.00
N ASN A 20 -1.40 41.45 1.43
CA ASN A 20 -1.47 42.27 2.64
C ASN A 20 -2.19 43.60 2.32
N THR A 21 -3.30 43.87 3.02
CA THR A 21 -4.13 45.08 2.82
C THR A 21 -4.25 45.91 4.09
N CYS A 22 -4.39 47.23 3.93
CA CYS A 22 -4.65 48.18 5.00
C CYS A 22 -6.08 48.01 5.53
N ARG A 23 -6.26 48.15 6.85
CA ARG A 23 -7.58 48.01 7.49
C ARG A 23 -8.37 49.31 7.47
N GLU A 24 -7.69 50.43 7.53
CA GLU A 24 -8.25 51.78 7.62
C GLU A 24 -8.69 52.28 6.24
N VAL A 25 -7.97 51.90 5.19
CA VAL A 25 -8.23 52.31 3.81
C VAL A 25 -8.56 51.07 2.97
N SER A 26 -9.83 50.89 2.66
CA SER A 26 -10.31 49.76 1.85
C SER A 26 -9.66 49.75 0.47
N GLY A 27 -9.11 48.60 0.08
CA GLY A 27 -8.45 48.41 -1.22
C GLY A 27 -7.00 48.90 -1.30
N LEU A 28 -6.45 49.48 -0.23
CA LEU A 28 -5.04 49.85 -0.20
C LEU A 28 -4.17 48.63 0.13
N GLU A 29 -3.37 48.18 -0.83
CA GLU A 29 -2.40 47.11 -0.65
C GLU A 29 -1.09 47.65 -0.08
N LEU A 30 -0.40 46.83 0.73
CA LEU A 30 0.89 47.19 1.34
C LEU A 30 2.02 47.33 0.30
N GLY A 31 1.87 46.69 -0.87
CA GLY A 31 2.87 46.74 -1.94
C GLY A 31 4.16 45.98 -1.64
N ASP A 32 4.12 45.02 -0.71
CA ASP A 32 5.26 44.19 -0.30
C ASP A 32 5.50 42.97 -1.19
N GLU A 33 4.80 42.88 -2.33
CA GLU A 33 4.82 41.76 -3.29
C GLU A 33 4.51 40.38 -2.66
N CYS A 34 4.01 40.36 -1.41
CA CYS A 34 3.72 39.13 -0.68
C CYS A 34 2.32 38.60 -1.06
N THR A 35 2.28 37.55 -1.88
CA THR A 35 1.05 36.90 -2.32
C THR A 35 0.96 35.46 -1.84
N LYS A 36 -0.14 35.11 -1.16
CA LYS A 36 -0.43 33.73 -0.75
C LYS A 36 -1.54 33.15 -1.61
N ILE A 37 -1.26 32.03 -2.27
CA ILE A 37 -2.24 31.29 -3.08
C ILE A 37 -2.61 29.99 -2.37
N ILE A 38 -3.90 29.76 -2.22
CA ILE A 38 -4.49 28.50 -1.76
C ILE A 38 -5.36 27.95 -2.90
N LEU A 39 -5.07 26.74 -3.33
CA LEU A 39 -5.84 26.02 -4.33
C LEU A 39 -6.73 24.99 -3.64
N ASN A 40 -7.96 24.85 -4.10
CA ASN A 40 -8.98 23.98 -3.52
C ASN A 40 -9.50 23.01 -4.58
N THR A 41 -9.36 21.71 -4.35
CA THR A 41 -9.82 20.67 -5.29
C THR A 41 -11.34 20.54 -5.36
N LYS A 42 -12.07 21.16 -4.43
CA LYS A 42 -13.54 21.19 -4.35
C LYS A 42 -14.15 22.51 -4.85
N GLY A 43 -13.46 23.20 -5.76
CA GLY A 43 -14.03 24.37 -6.44
C GLY A 43 -15.21 23.95 -7.33
N GLU A 44 -16.12 24.89 -7.59
CA GLU A 44 -17.28 24.71 -8.48
C GLU A 44 -17.43 25.90 -9.46
N ASN A 45 -16.36 26.68 -9.64
CA ASN A 45 -16.34 27.93 -10.41
C ASN A 45 -15.51 27.79 -11.69
N ASP A 46 -15.77 26.75 -12.48
CA ASP A 46 -15.01 26.38 -13.67
C ASP A 46 -14.90 27.52 -14.70
N SER A 47 -15.92 28.40 -14.77
CA SER A 47 -15.93 29.56 -15.66
C SER A 47 -15.02 30.72 -15.24
N GLU A 48 -14.48 30.70 -14.02
CA GLU A 48 -13.68 31.80 -13.46
C GLU A 48 -12.17 31.52 -13.44
N VAL A 49 -11.76 30.32 -13.84
CA VAL A 49 -10.36 29.89 -13.86
C VAL A 49 -10.03 29.17 -15.16
N GLU A 50 -8.74 28.98 -15.41
CA GLU A 50 -8.25 28.33 -16.61
C GLU A 50 -8.52 26.81 -16.54
N GLN A 51 -9.03 26.20 -17.62
CA GLN A 51 -9.31 24.76 -17.68
C GLN A 51 -8.12 23.87 -17.23
N PRO A 52 -6.86 24.17 -17.61
CA PRO A 52 -5.71 23.38 -17.14
C PRO A 52 -5.56 23.35 -15.61
N LEU A 53 -5.97 24.40 -14.90
CA LEU A 53 -5.96 24.43 -13.43
C LEU A 53 -7.04 23.49 -12.88
N VAL A 54 -8.23 23.51 -13.47
CA VAL A 54 -9.37 22.65 -13.09
C VAL A 54 -8.98 21.18 -13.28
N ASP A 55 -8.47 20.82 -14.46
CA ASP A 55 -8.03 19.46 -14.78
C ASP A 55 -6.96 18.97 -13.80
N PHE A 56 -5.97 19.83 -13.52
CA PHE A 56 -4.93 19.53 -12.54
C PHE A 56 -5.50 19.29 -11.14
N LEU A 57 -6.42 20.13 -10.66
CA LEU A 57 -6.99 19.99 -9.33
C LEU A 57 -7.88 18.75 -9.19
N HIS A 58 -8.64 18.40 -10.23
CA HIS A 58 -9.38 17.14 -10.27
C HIS A 58 -8.45 15.92 -10.28
N TYR A 59 -7.33 15.99 -11.00
CA TYR A 59 -6.34 14.93 -11.01
C TYR A 59 -5.62 14.76 -9.66
N VAL A 60 -5.32 15.87 -8.97
CA VAL A 60 -4.74 15.84 -7.61
C VAL A 60 -5.69 15.20 -6.61
N GLU A 61 -7.00 15.45 -6.73
CA GLU A 61 -8.01 14.80 -5.89
C GLU A 61 -8.08 13.29 -6.11
N ASN A 62 -8.00 12.86 -7.37
CA ASN A 62 -8.03 11.44 -7.70
C ASN A 62 -7.14 11.18 -8.93
N SER A 63 -5.92 10.72 -8.67
CA SER A 63 -4.91 10.50 -9.70
C SER A 63 -5.17 9.19 -10.44
N SER A 64 -6.11 9.22 -11.38
CA SER A 64 -6.50 8.06 -12.20
C SER A 64 -6.54 8.43 -13.69
N PRO A 65 -6.40 7.44 -14.61
CA PRO A 65 -6.51 7.68 -16.05
C PRO A 65 -7.83 8.34 -16.47
N LYS A 66 -8.91 8.14 -15.69
CA LYS A 66 -10.22 8.76 -15.97
C LYS A 66 -10.25 10.27 -15.76
N ASN A 67 -9.30 10.79 -14.97
CA ASN A 67 -9.19 12.22 -14.66
C ASN A 67 -8.06 12.89 -15.46
N VAL A 68 -7.70 12.30 -16.61
CA VAL A 68 -6.76 12.85 -17.56
C VAL A 68 -7.52 13.07 -18.87
N PRO A 69 -8.01 14.29 -19.15
CA PRO A 69 -8.69 14.60 -20.40
C PRO A 69 -7.79 14.36 -21.62
N GLU A 70 -8.37 14.01 -22.76
CA GLU A 70 -7.61 13.75 -24.00
C GLU A 70 -6.84 15.00 -24.48
N ASP A 71 -7.43 16.19 -24.33
CA ASP A 71 -6.85 17.48 -24.72
C ASP A 71 -6.20 18.24 -23.54
N CYS A 72 -5.78 17.53 -22.48
CA CYS A 72 -5.19 18.19 -21.31
C CYS A 72 -3.76 18.70 -21.57
N ASP A 73 -3.33 19.63 -20.71
CA ASP A 73 -1.98 20.22 -20.74
C ASP A 73 -0.88 19.13 -20.66
N GLU A 74 0.18 19.29 -21.45
CA GLU A 74 1.31 18.34 -21.50
C GLU A 74 1.93 18.11 -20.11
N ARG A 75 1.89 19.12 -19.23
CA ARG A 75 2.38 19.01 -17.84
C ARG A 75 1.55 18.01 -17.03
N LEU A 76 0.24 17.94 -17.25
CA LEU A 76 -0.63 16.98 -16.59
C LEU A 76 -0.36 15.56 -17.08
N LEU A 77 -0.15 15.39 -18.39
CA LEU A 77 0.24 14.09 -18.96
C LEU A 77 1.59 13.62 -18.42
N HIS A 78 2.56 14.52 -18.30
CA HIS A 78 3.86 14.21 -17.73
C HIS A 78 3.74 13.78 -16.26
N LEU A 79 2.97 14.53 -15.46
CA LEU A 79 2.68 14.19 -14.07
C LEU A 79 2.03 12.80 -13.97
N HIS A 80 1.05 12.50 -14.83
CA HIS A 80 0.38 11.21 -14.84
C HIS A 80 1.35 10.05 -15.08
N ARG A 81 2.27 10.19 -16.04
CA ARG A 81 3.30 9.16 -16.31
C ARG A 81 4.17 8.88 -15.09
N ILE A 82 4.59 9.93 -14.37
CA ILE A 82 5.38 9.80 -13.13
C ILE A 82 4.57 9.05 -12.07
N VAL A 83 3.31 9.42 -11.86
CA VAL A 83 2.43 8.77 -10.88
C VAL A 83 2.26 7.27 -11.19
N GLU A 84 2.05 6.90 -12.46
CA GLU A 84 1.91 5.49 -12.84
C GLU A 84 3.21 4.70 -12.66
N GLN A 85 4.36 5.30 -12.94
CA GLN A 85 5.66 4.68 -12.67
C GLN A 85 5.86 4.39 -11.17
N ILE A 86 5.47 5.32 -10.30
CA ILE A 86 5.57 5.15 -8.84
C ILE A 86 4.64 4.03 -8.37
N LYS A 87 3.37 4.04 -8.80
CA LYS A 87 2.40 2.98 -8.47
C LYS A 87 2.87 1.61 -8.92
N ALA A 88 3.43 1.50 -10.12
CA ALA A 88 3.94 0.23 -10.64
C ALA A 88 5.09 -0.31 -9.78
N ASN A 89 5.99 0.57 -9.33
CA ASN A 89 7.09 0.18 -8.46
C ASN A 89 6.60 -0.28 -7.07
N GLU A 90 5.67 0.45 -6.47
CA GLU A 90 5.06 0.07 -5.18
C GLU A 90 4.35 -1.30 -5.27
N GLN A 91 3.57 -1.51 -6.34
CA GLN A 91 2.92 -2.80 -6.59
C GLN A 91 3.91 -3.95 -6.82
N MET A 92 5.05 -3.68 -7.46
CA MET A 92 6.12 -4.65 -7.60
C MET A 92 6.71 -5.03 -6.23
N GLY A 93 6.94 -4.06 -5.35
CA GLY A 93 7.41 -4.31 -3.98
C GLY A 93 6.43 -5.18 -3.17
N VAL A 94 5.13 -4.90 -3.25
CA VAL A 94 4.10 -5.71 -2.56
C VAL A 94 4.05 -7.13 -3.10
N THR A 95 4.13 -7.30 -4.42
CA THR A 95 4.16 -8.62 -5.06
C THR A 95 5.37 -9.42 -4.60
N TYR A 96 6.54 -8.78 -4.55
CA TYR A 96 7.78 -9.39 -4.06
C TYR A 96 7.65 -9.86 -2.60
N MET A 97 7.17 -9.02 -1.68
CA MET A 97 6.99 -9.39 -0.27
C MET A 97 6.04 -10.59 -0.10
N LYS A 98 4.94 -10.64 -0.86
CA LYS A 98 4.01 -11.78 -0.83
C LYS A 98 4.64 -13.07 -1.32
N MET A 99 5.47 -12.99 -2.36
CA MET A 99 6.21 -14.16 -2.86
C MET A 99 7.20 -14.66 -1.82
N GLU A 100 7.96 -13.77 -1.19
CA GLU A 100 8.93 -14.12 -0.15
C GLU A 100 8.26 -14.78 1.07
N GLU A 101 7.11 -14.26 1.50
CA GLU A 101 6.34 -14.84 2.61
C GLU A 101 5.83 -16.24 2.27
N ARG A 102 5.31 -16.43 1.05
CA ARG A 102 4.87 -17.74 0.56
C ARG A 102 6.05 -18.72 0.50
N ASP A 103 7.20 -18.31 -0.02
CA ASP A 103 8.38 -19.17 -0.11
C ASP A 103 8.89 -19.57 1.28
N ARG A 104 8.76 -18.69 2.29
CA ARG A 104 9.07 -19.02 3.68
C ARG A 104 8.11 -20.07 4.23
N GLN A 105 6.81 -19.90 4.03
CA GLN A 105 5.79 -20.86 4.46
C GLN A 105 6.03 -22.24 3.84
N ILE A 106 6.25 -22.29 2.52
CA ILE A 106 6.53 -23.56 1.81
C ILE A 106 7.78 -24.26 2.37
N LYS A 107 8.84 -23.50 2.68
CA LYS A 107 10.06 -24.07 3.27
C LYS A 107 9.84 -24.58 4.69
N GLU A 108 9.04 -23.89 5.48
CA GLU A 108 8.71 -24.28 6.85
C GLU A 108 7.84 -25.54 6.87
N GLU A 109 6.76 -25.56 6.07
CA GLU A 109 5.91 -26.74 5.84
C GLU A 109 6.75 -27.93 5.34
N GLY A 110 7.61 -27.71 4.34
CA GLY A 110 8.48 -28.76 3.81
C GLY A 110 9.48 -29.30 4.84
N ARG A 111 9.94 -28.46 5.78
CA ARG A 111 10.79 -28.91 6.89
C ARG A 111 9.99 -29.77 7.87
N GLU A 112 8.82 -29.31 8.29
CA GLU A 112 7.94 -30.06 9.20
C GLU A 112 7.50 -31.40 8.61
N GLU A 113 7.09 -31.42 7.34
CA GLU A 113 6.77 -32.64 6.60
C GLU A 113 7.98 -33.58 6.51
N GLY A 114 9.17 -33.04 6.26
CA GLY A 114 10.42 -33.80 6.21
C GLY A 114 10.78 -34.42 7.56
N GLU A 115 10.68 -33.66 8.65
CA GLU A 115 10.92 -34.13 10.02
C GLU A 115 9.91 -35.22 10.39
N ARG A 116 8.62 -35.00 10.13
CA ARG A 116 7.56 -35.99 10.36
C ARG A 116 7.77 -37.26 9.55
N SER A 117 8.11 -37.15 8.27
CA SER A 117 8.37 -38.30 7.39
C SER A 117 9.57 -39.12 7.87
N LYS A 118 10.63 -38.44 8.32
CA LYS A 118 11.81 -39.08 8.90
C LYS A 118 11.46 -39.82 10.18
N LEU A 119 10.67 -39.20 11.07
CA LEU A 119 10.24 -39.80 12.33
C LEU A 119 9.39 -41.06 12.08
N LEU A 120 8.42 -40.98 11.15
CA LEU A 120 7.62 -42.14 10.73
C LEU A 120 8.50 -43.29 10.20
N SER A 121 9.49 -42.98 9.37
CA SER A 121 10.43 -43.99 8.86
C SER A 121 11.24 -44.65 9.99
N GLN A 122 11.64 -43.89 11.01
CA GLN A 122 12.36 -44.42 12.17
C GLN A 122 11.46 -45.31 13.04
N ILE A 123 10.20 -44.92 13.27
CA ILE A 123 9.21 -45.72 14.01
C ILE A 123 8.99 -47.06 13.29
N GLN A 124 8.71 -47.04 11.98
CA GLN A 124 8.52 -48.27 11.19
C GLN A 124 9.73 -49.21 11.28
N LYS A 125 10.95 -48.67 11.16
CA LYS A 125 12.18 -49.46 11.26
C LYS A 125 12.39 -50.08 12.64
N LYS A 126 12.01 -49.39 13.72
CA LYS A 126 12.13 -49.89 15.10
C LYS A 126 11.04 -50.92 15.43
N LEU A 127 9.81 -50.71 14.95
CA LEU A 127 8.73 -51.71 15.03
C LEU A 127 9.10 -53.01 14.32
N GLY A 128 9.70 -52.92 13.12
CA GLY A 128 10.22 -54.07 12.40
C GLY A 128 11.33 -54.85 13.13
N LYS A 129 11.97 -54.23 14.14
CA LYS A 129 12.94 -54.87 15.04
C LYS A 129 12.30 -55.43 16.32
N GLY A 130 10.98 -55.32 16.48
CA GLY A 130 10.23 -55.85 17.62
C GLY A 130 10.25 -54.97 18.87
N MET A 131 10.65 -53.69 18.77
CA MET A 131 10.63 -52.75 19.91
C MET A 131 9.20 -52.36 20.29
N THR A 132 8.93 -52.14 21.57
CA THR A 132 7.62 -51.67 22.06
C THR A 132 7.43 -50.18 21.81
N ILE A 133 6.20 -49.67 21.95
CA ILE A 133 5.90 -48.24 21.77
C ILE A 133 6.67 -47.39 22.79
N GLU A 134 6.77 -47.89 24.03
CA GLU A 134 7.46 -47.22 25.13
C GLU A 134 8.97 -47.14 24.86
N GLU A 135 9.59 -48.21 24.37
CA GLU A 135 11.01 -48.24 23.99
C GLU A 135 11.31 -47.35 22.77
N ILE A 136 10.37 -47.26 21.83
CA ILE A 136 10.50 -46.38 20.66
C ILE A 136 10.40 -44.92 21.06
N ALA A 137 9.44 -44.57 21.91
CA ALA A 137 9.25 -43.23 22.45
C ALA A 137 10.51 -42.76 23.19
N GLU A 138 11.03 -43.59 24.10
CA GLU A 138 12.29 -43.30 24.81
C GLU A 138 13.46 -43.13 23.83
N ALA A 139 13.62 -44.04 22.86
CA ALA A 139 14.74 -44.00 21.92
C ALA A 139 14.66 -42.89 20.86
N LEU A 140 13.53 -42.21 20.74
CA LEU A 140 13.32 -41.05 19.86
C LEU A 140 13.17 -39.75 20.66
N GLU A 141 13.25 -39.81 21.99
CA GLU A 141 13.02 -38.67 22.91
C GLU A 141 11.64 -38.03 22.72
N GLU A 142 10.64 -38.84 22.41
CA GLU A 142 9.25 -38.44 22.15
C GLU A 142 8.29 -39.02 23.19
N GLU A 143 7.08 -38.49 23.27
CA GLU A 143 6.05 -39.06 24.13
C GLU A 143 5.39 -40.30 23.47
N PRO A 144 5.05 -41.36 24.24
CA PRO A 144 4.33 -42.52 23.71
C PRO A 144 3.00 -42.17 23.03
N ALA A 145 2.35 -41.07 23.42
CA ALA A 145 1.15 -40.55 22.79
C ALA A 145 1.42 -40.06 21.35
N VAL A 146 2.52 -39.33 21.14
CA VAL A 146 2.94 -38.82 19.81
C VAL A 146 3.26 -39.98 18.87
N ILE A 147 3.94 -41.02 19.36
CA ILE A 147 4.21 -42.24 18.58
C ILE A 147 2.90 -42.92 18.15
N LYS A 148 1.92 -43.04 19.05
CA LYS A 148 0.60 -43.63 18.74
C LYS A 148 -0.18 -42.80 17.73
N GLU A 149 -0.14 -41.47 17.83
CA GLU A 149 -0.79 -40.57 16.87
C GLU A 149 -0.17 -40.67 15.47
N LEU A 150 1.16 -40.69 15.39
CA LEU A 150 1.88 -40.87 14.14
C LEU A 150 1.64 -42.25 13.52
N MET A 151 1.52 -43.30 14.34
CA MET A 151 1.11 -44.63 13.88
C MET A 151 -0.33 -44.68 13.37
N GLY A 152 -1.23 -43.85 13.91
CA GLY A 152 -2.62 -43.74 13.44
C GLY A 152 -2.78 -42.99 12.11
N SER A 153 -1.72 -42.33 11.63
CA SER A 153 -1.67 -41.62 10.35
C SER A 153 -0.90 -42.37 9.25
N LEU A 154 -0.51 -43.62 9.52
CA LEU A 154 0.09 -44.59 8.58
C LEU A 154 -0.97 -45.47 7.92
#